data_AF-V6KZW4-F1
#
_entry.id   AF-V6KZW4-F1
#
_cell.length_a   1.000
_cell.length_b   1.000
_cell.length_c   1.000
_cell.angle_alpha   90.00
_cell.angle_beta   90.00
_cell.angle_gamma   90.00
#
_symmetry.space_group_name_H-M   'P 1'
#
loop_
_entity.id
_entity.type
_entity.pdbx_description
1 polymer ?
#
loop_
_entity_poly.entity_id
_entity_poly.type
_entity_poly.pdbx_seq_one_letter_code
_entity_poly.pdbx_strand_id
1 'polypeptide(L)'
;MVESWWTRRPDASLLLATGAPAGERRAPCALTLPAAAGRAALAEFARLGVRVGPVVGMPTRYALLVRAYELEQLGELLHAQDRVPSSLRFHGDGGYTVLPPTPAATGGVRWVRRPEEETVRGRAAPWLPRMESLLETLVEASTETPDTGSRLAY
;
A
#
# COMPACT_ATOMS: atom_id res chain seq x y z
N MET A 1 -14.57 21.50 -1.12
CA MET A 1 -13.24 21.92 -1.62
C MET A 1 -12.59 20.82 -2.47
N VAL A 2 -12.50 19.57 -2.00
CA VAL A 2 -11.99 18.43 -2.80
C VAL A 2 -12.84 18.19 -4.06
N GLU A 3 -14.16 18.22 -3.92
CA GLU A 3 -15.10 18.05 -5.04
C GLU A 3 -14.88 19.06 -6.17
N SER A 4 -14.64 20.35 -5.87
CA SER A 4 -14.42 21.35 -6.92
C SER A 4 -13.05 21.26 -7.60
N TRP A 5 -12.06 20.63 -6.97
CA TRP A 5 -10.81 20.25 -7.65
C TRP A 5 -11.05 19.08 -8.59
N TRP A 6 -11.80 18.07 -8.13
CA TRP A 6 -12.13 16.88 -8.90
C TRP A 6 -12.98 17.20 -10.12
N THR A 7 -14.02 18.03 -9.99
CA THR A 7 -14.86 18.45 -11.12
C THR A 7 -14.08 19.22 -12.18
N ARG A 8 -13.06 20.00 -11.76
CA ARG A 8 -12.24 20.78 -12.71
C ARG A 8 -11.18 19.95 -13.42
N ARG A 9 -10.71 18.87 -12.81
CA ARG A 9 -9.70 17.97 -13.37
C ARG A 9 -10.01 16.52 -12.96
N PRO A 10 -11.02 15.88 -13.59
CA PRO A 10 -11.43 14.53 -13.22
C PRO A 10 -10.32 13.48 -13.47
N ASP A 11 -9.38 13.80 -14.37
CA ASP A 11 -8.24 12.94 -14.73
C ASP A 11 -6.96 13.26 -13.95
N ALA A 12 -7.03 14.13 -12.93
CA ALA A 12 -5.87 14.45 -12.11
C ALA A 12 -5.39 13.24 -11.31
N SER A 13 -4.08 13.03 -11.29
CA SER A 13 -3.46 12.01 -10.44
C SER A 13 -3.71 12.30 -8.96
N LEU A 14 -4.09 11.27 -8.22
CA LEU A 14 -4.25 11.30 -6.78
C LEU A 14 -3.01 10.75 -6.09
N LEU A 15 -2.44 11.56 -5.20
CA LEU A 15 -1.36 11.17 -4.32
C LEU A 15 -1.86 11.17 -2.87
N LEU A 16 -1.56 10.09 -2.16
CA LEU A 16 -1.68 10.00 -0.72
C LEU A 16 -0.31 10.31 -0.11
N ALA A 17 -0.22 11.39 0.66
CA ALA A 17 0.91 11.63 1.56
C ALA A 17 0.82 10.63 2.72
N THR A 18 1.70 9.63 2.76
CA THR A 18 1.63 8.56 3.74
C THR A 18 2.07 9.05 5.12
N GLY A 19 1.41 8.57 6.18
CA GLY A 19 1.76 8.92 7.57
C GLY A 19 1.51 10.38 7.99
N ALA A 20 1.19 11.27 7.04
CA ALA A 20 1.00 12.69 7.28
C ALA A 20 -0.16 12.97 8.27
N PRO A 21 -0.10 14.04 9.09
CA PRO A 21 -1.19 14.44 9.97
C PRO A 21 -2.50 14.70 9.19
N ALA A 22 -3.59 14.13 9.69
CA ALA A 22 -4.93 14.19 9.11
C ALA A 22 -5.98 14.41 10.21
N GLY A 23 -5.98 15.60 10.80
CA GLY A 23 -6.79 15.92 11.98
C GLY A 23 -6.29 15.17 13.22
N GLU A 24 -7.18 14.48 13.92
CA GLU A 24 -6.83 13.64 15.09
C GLU A 24 -6.16 12.30 14.72
N ARG A 25 -5.95 12.03 13.43
CA ARG A 25 -5.37 10.78 12.93
C ARG A 25 -4.20 11.07 12.01
N ARG A 26 -3.47 10.01 11.65
CA ARG A 26 -2.49 10.04 10.56
C ARG A 26 -3.09 9.38 9.31
N ALA A 27 -2.65 9.83 8.14
CA ALA A 27 -2.94 9.20 6.87
C ALA A 27 -2.39 7.75 6.84
N PRO A 28 -2.99 6.83 6.07
CA PRO A 28 -2.48 5.47 5.92
C PRO A 28 -1.03 5.45 5.44
N CYS A 29 -0.29 4.43 5.86
CA CYS A 29 1.01 4.09 5.29
C CYS A 29 0.84 3.01 4.22
N ALA A 30 1.91 2.73 3.46
CA ALA A 30 1.85 1.72 2.40
C ALA A 30 3.08 0.81 2.37
N LEU A 31 2.85 -0.45 2.02
CA LEU A 31 3.88 -1.43 1.72
C LEU A 31 3.80 -1.77 0.23
N THR A 32 4.89 -1.57 -0.51
CA THR A 32 4.89 -1.80 -1.96
C THR A 32 5.88 -2.85 -2.38
N LEU A 33 5.45 -3.71 -3.29
CA LEU A 33 6.23 -4.84 -3.80
C LEU A 33 5.91 -5.07 -5.29
N PRO A 34 6.74 -5.82 -6.04
CA PRO A 34 6.45 -6.18 -7.42
C PRO A 34 5.07 -6.80 -7.57
N ALA A 35 4.36 -6.51 -8.66
CA ALA A 35 2.97 -6.94 -8.84
C ALA A 35 2.81 -8.47 -8.80
N ALA A 36 3.82 -9.24 -9.22
CA ALA A 36 3.83 -10.69 -9.10
C ALA A 36 3.88 -11.15 -7.63
N ALA A 37 4.82 -10.61 -6.85
CA ALA A 37 4.91 -10.85 -5.41
C ALA A 37 3.62 -10.42 -4.68
N GLY A 38 3.03 -9.29 -5.08
CA GLY A 38 1.77 -8.80 -4.53
C GLY A 38 0.59 -9.74 -4.79
N ARG A 39 0.52 -10.39 -5.96
CA ARG A 39 -0.49 -11.41 -6.24
C ARG A 39 -0.28 -12.67 -5.40
N ALA A 40 0.97 -13.12 -5.26
CA ALA A 40 1.31 -14.26 -4.43
C ALA A 40 0.95 -14.01 -2.95
N ALA A 41 1.35 -12.87 -2.40
CA ALA A 41 1.02 -12.47 -1.03
C ALA A 41 -0.49 -12.41 -0.79
N LEU A 42 -1.27 -11.86 -1.73
CA LEU A 42 -2.73 -11.81 -1.60
C LEU A 42 -3.38 -13.21 -1.60
N ALA A 43 -2.88 -14.13 -2.42
CA ALA A 43 -3.34 -15.51 -2.41
C ALA A 43 -3.02 -16.18 -1.07
N GLU A 44 -1.84 -15.91 -0.54
CA GLU A 44 -1.39 -16.46 0.74
C GLU A 44 -2.17 -15.90 1.93
N PHE A 45 -2.44 -14.60 1.97
CA PHE A 45 -3.32 -14.02 2.98
C PHE A 45 -4.73 -14.63 2.94
N ALA A 46 -5.27 -14.88 1.75
CA ALA A 46 -6.56 -15.55 1.61
C ALA A 46 -6.51 -16.99 2.14
N ARG A 47 -5.43 -17.73 1.87
CA ARG A 47 -5.21 -19.09 2.37
C ARG A 47 -5.11 -19.12 3.91
N LEU A 48 -4.43 -18.14 4.50
CA LEU A 48 -4.22 -18.02 5.94
C LEU A 48 -5.40 -17.38 6.68
N GLY A 49 -6.40 -16.86 5.97
CA GLY A 49 -7.52 -16.13 6.58
C GLY A 49 -7.13 -14.76 7.16
N VAL A 50 -6.01 -14.19 6.73
CA VAL A 50 -5.55 -12.87 7.18
C VAL A 50 -6.38 -11.78 6.49
N ARG A 51 -7.02 -10.92 7.27
CA ARG A 51 -7.76 -9.78 6.73
C ARG A 51 -6.78 -8.74 6.18
N VAL A 52 -6.83 -8.51 4.87
CA VAL A 52 -6.04 -7.47 4.19
C VAL A 52 -6.86 -6.19 4.04
N GLY A 53 -6.19 -5.04 4.06
CA GLY A 53 -6.79 -3.72 3.83
C GLY A 53 -6.97 -3.39 2.34
N PRO A 54 -7.21 -2.12 1.99
CA PRO A 54 -7.24 -1.68 0.60
C PRO A 54 -5.91 -1.95 -0.10
N VAL A 55 -5.97 -2.38 -1.36
CA VAL A 55 -4.77 -2.66 -2.17
C VAL A 55 -4.88 -1.95 -3.51
N VAL A 56 -3.86 -1.15 -3.81
CA VAL A 56 -3.70 -0.45 -5.07
C VAL A 56 -2.84 -1.30 -6.00
N GLY A 57 -3.31 -1.52 -7.22
CA GLY A 57 -2.55 -2.11 -8.32
C GLY A 57 -2.01 -1.03 -9.24
N MET A 58 -0.71 -1.07 -9.47
CA MET A 58 0.02 -0.32 -10.48
C MET A 58 0.56 -1.34 -11.51
N PRO A 59 1.06 -0.89 -12.69
CA PRO A 59 1.51 -1.80 -13.74
C PRO A 59 2.58 -2.80 -13.29
N THR A 60 3.52 -2.35 -12.47
CA THR A 60 4.66 -3.17 -12.02
C THR A 60 4.66 -3.47 -10.52
N ARG A 61 3.77 -2.83 -9.74
CA ARG A 61 3.77 -2.92 -8.27
C ARG A 61 2.37 -2.96 -7.69
N TYR A 62 2.23 -3.60 -6.54
CA TYR A 62 1.06 -3.42 -5.67
C TYR A 62 1.45 -2.55 -4.47
N ALA A 63 0.49 -1.79 -3.94
CA ALA A 63 0.61 -1.07 -2.67
C ALA A 63 -0.49 -1.52 -1.72
N LEU A 64 -0.11 -2.14 -0.61
CA LEU A 64 -1.03 -2.52 0.46
C LEU A 64 -1.10 -1.36 1.46
N LEU A 65 -2.30 -0.81 1.67
CA LEU A 65 -2.50 0.26 2.64
C LEU A 65 -2.64 -0.32 4.06
N VAL A 66 -1.87 0.23 4.98
CA VAL A 66 -1.80 -0.17 6.39
C VAL A 66 -2.04 1.04 7.29
N ARG A 67 -2.24 0.79 8.58
CA ARG A 67 -2.23 1.87 9.58
C ARG A 67 -0.90 2.61 9.55
N ALA A 68 -0.93 3.88 9.94
CA ALA A 68 0.31 4.62 10.17
C ALA A 68 1.18 3.89 11.20
N TYR A 69 2.48 3.86 10.94
CA TYR A 69 3.50 3.32 11.82
C TYR A 69 4.65 4.34 11.90
N GLU A 70 5.41 4.27 12.99
CA GLU A 70 6.60 5.11 13.17
C GLU A 70 7.86 4.35 12.70
N LEU A 71 8.93 5.08 12.40
CA LEU A 71 10.14 4.47 11.83
C LEU A 71 10.85 3.54 12.81
N GLU A 72 10.77 3.83 14.11
CA GLU A 72 11.32 3.01 15.19
C GLU A 72 10.66 1.62 15.19
N GLN A 73 9.31 1.59 15.13
CA GLN A 73 8.53 0.36 15.06
C GLN A 73 8.89 -0.45 13.79
N LEU A 74 9.04 0.21 12.64
CA LEU A 74 9.51 -0.45 11.43
C LEU A 74 10.92 -1.03 11.63
N GLY A 75 11.84 -0.26 12.21
CA GLY A 75 13.22 -0.69 12.45
C GLY A 75 13.30 -1.96 13.29
N GLU A 76 12.54 -2.04 14.39
CA GLU A 76 12.47 -3.22 15.25
C GLU A 76 11.97 -4.46 14.48
N LEU A 77 10.90 -4.30 13.69
CA LEU A 77 10.31 -5.40 12.94
C LEU A 77 11.24 -5.91 11.83
N LEU A 78 11.95 -5.01 11.15
CA LEU A 78 12.93 -5.38 10.13
C LEU A 78 14.19 -6.01 10.73
N HIS A 79 14.60 -5.58 11.93
CA HIS A 79 15.73 -6.19 12.65
C HIS A 79 15.46 -7.64 13.03
N ALA A 80 14.20 -7.99 13.29
CA ALA A 80 13.77 -9.36 13.56
C ALA A 80 13.72 -10.26 12.32
N GLN A 81 13.93 -9.72 11.10
CA GLN A 81 13.96 -10.49 9.86
C GLN A 81 15.39 -10.87 9.50
N ASP A 82 15.63 -12.14 9.15
CA ASP A 82 16.94 -12.60 8.67
C ASP A 82 17.36 -11.86 7.38
N ARG A 83 16.39 -11.55 6.51
CA ARG A 83 16.60 -10.80 5.28
C ARG A 83 15.32 -10.12 4.83
N VAL A 84 15.44 -8.88 4.36
CA VAL A 84 14.34 -8.13 3.74
C VAL A 84 14.70 -7.84 2.28
N PRO A 85 13.91 -8.32 1.30
CA PRO A 85 14.14 -8.01 -0.11
C PRO A 85 14.04 -6.51 -0.38
N SER A 86 15.01 -5.94 -1.10
CA SER A 86 15.00 -4.52 -1.51
C SER A 86 13.85 -4.16 -2.47
N SER A 87 13.22 -5.18 -3.05
CA SER A 87 12.02 -5.05 -3.89
C SER A 87 10.79 -4.67 -3.06
N LEU A 88 10.75 -5.02 -1.76
CA LEU A 88 9.74 -4.58 -0.78
C LEU A 88 10.14 -3.19 -0.25
N ARG A 89 9.22 -2.22 -0.38
CA ARG A 89 9.44 -0.83 0.03
C ARG A 89 8.37 -0.37 1.01
N PHE A 90 8.79 0.47 1.93
CA PHE A 90 8.00 0.96 3.05
C PHE A 90 7.75 2.45 2.89
N HIS A 91 6.49 2.88 3.00
CA HIS A 91 6.08 4.27 2.84
C HIS A 91 5.41 4.74 4.15
N GLY A 92 6.26 5.28 5.03
CA GLY A 92 5.90 5.86 6.33
C GLY A 92 5.56 7.35 6.22
N ASP A 93 5.72 8.10 7.31
CA ASP A 93 5.64 9.55 7.31
C ASP A 93 6.67 10.17 6.33
N GLY A 94 6.30 11.26 5.65
CA GLY A 94 7.10 11.90 4.60
C GLY A 94 7.15 11.15 3.25
N GLY A 95 6.55 9.96 3.16
CA GLY A 95 6.40 9.21 1.91
C GLY A 95 5.14 9.58 1.12
N TYR A 96 4.94 8.91 -0.01
CA TYR A 96 3.69 9.03 -0.77
C TYR A 96 3.40 7.77 -1.60
N THR A 97 2.12 7.58 -1.93
CA THR A 97 1.69 6.56 -2.90
C THR A 97 0.57 7.08 -3.78
N VAL A 98 0.43 6.51 -4.98
CA VAL A 98 -0.65 6.86 -5.92
C VAL A 98 -1.95 6.16 -5.51
N LEU A 99 -3.08 6.85 -5.64
CA LEU A 99 -4.41 6.29 -5.40
C LEU A 99 -5.23 6.23 -6.69
N PRO A 100 -6.12 5.22 -6.84
CA PRO A 100 -7.13 5.22 -7.89
C PRO A 100 -8.20 6.31 -7.66
N PRO A 101 -8.77 6.88 -8.74
CA PRO A 101 -8.34 6.73 -10.13
C PRO A 101 -7.16 7.67 -10.42
N THR A 102 -6.03 7.11 -10.87
CA THR A 102 -4.93 7.89 -11.45
C THR A 102 -4.63 7.30 -12.83
N PRO A 103 -4.82 8.07 -13.91
CA PRO A 103 -4.42 7.64 -15.24
C PRO A 103 -2.89 7.45 -15.27
N ALA A 104 -2.44 6.32 -15.80
CA ALA A 104 -1.03 6.07 -16.09
C ALA A 104 -0.91 5.61 -17.55
N ALA A 105 0.16 6.01 -18.24
CA ALA A 105 0.38 5.75 -19.67
C ALA A 105 0.26 4.25 -20.03
N THR A 106 0.53 3.36 -19.08
CA THR A 106 0.27 1.92 -19.19
C THR A 106 -0.54 1.44 -17.97
N GLY A 107 -1.59 0.65 -18.20
CA GLY A 107 -2.31 -0.14 -17.17
C GLY A 107 -3.13 0.60 -16.10
N GLY A 108 -2.89 1.90 -15.89
CA GLY A 108 -3.60 2.73 -14.90
C GLY A 108 -3.36 2.31 -13.43
N VAL A 109 -3.71 3.20 -12.50
CA VAL A 109 -3.75 2.89 -11.06
C VAL A 109 -5.17 2.48 -10.69
N ARG A 110 -5.35 1.25 -10.17
CA ARG A 110 -6.67 0.68 -9.86
C ARG A 110 -6.74 0.06 -8.47
N TRP A 111 -7.95 -0.13 -7.96
CA TRP A 111 -8.15 -0.98 -6.78
C TRP A 111 -8.02 -2.45 -7.18
N VAL A 112 -7.06 -3.16 -6.58
CA VAL A 112 -7.03 -4.63 -6.56
C VAL A 112 -7.99 -5.13 -5.48
N ARG A 113 -7.97 -4.46 -4.32
CA ARG A 113 -8.99 -4.59 -3.28
C ARG A 113 -9.46 -3.19 -2.89
N ARG A 114 -10.76 -2.95 -2.99
CA ARG A 114 -11.38 -1.66 -2.64
C ARG A 114 -11.31 -1.44 -1.12
N PRO A 115 -11.33 -0.18 -0.65
CA PRO A 115 -11.54 0.09 0.75
C PRO A 115 -12.89 -0.43 1.22
N GLU A 116 -12.88 -1.18 2.32
CA GLU A 116 -14.10 -1.53 3.05
C GLU A 116 -14.31 -0.47 4.14
N GLU A 117 -15.50 0.10 4.18
CA GLU A 117 -15.86 1.09 5.19
C GLU A 117 -16.06 0.42 6.55
N GLU A 118 -15.50 1.03 7.57
CA GLU A 118 -15.71 0.71 8.97
C GLU A 118 -16.07 1.99 9.73
N THR A 119 -17.07 1.92 10.61
CA THR A 119 -17.40 3.05 11.48
C THR A 119 -16.45 3.09 12.66
N VAL A 120 -15.58 4.10 12.70
CA VAL A 120 -14.65 4.32 13.79
C VAL A 120 -14.95 5.67 14.45
N ARG A 121 -15.42 5.65 15.71
CA ARG A 121 -15.85 6.85 16.46
C ARG A 121 -16.92 7.67 15.71
N GLY A 122 -17.92 6.98 15.16
CA GLY A 122 -19.05 7.62 14.47
C GLY A 122 -18.73 8.20 13.09
N ARG A 123 -17.53 7.94 12.54
CA ARG A 123 -17.15 8.32 11.17
C ARG A 123 -16.81 7.10 10.33
N ALA A 124 -17.25 7.07 9.08
CA ALA A 124 -16.82 6.08 8.11
C ALA A 124 -15.35 6.30 7.76
N ALA A 125 -14.54 5.27 7.92
CA ALA A 125 -13.13 5.25 7.54
C ALA A 125 -12.79 3.87 6.95
N PRO A 126 -11.81 3.76 6.04
CA PRO A 126 -11.37 2.46 5.58
C PRO A 126 -10.78 1.66 6.75
N TRP A 127 -11.14 0.38 6.86
CA TRP A 127 -10.43 -0.52 7.75
C TRP A 127 -8.99 -0.73 7.23
N LEU A 128 -8.02 -0.65 8.13
CA LEU A 128 -6.59 -0.80 7.81
C LEU A 128 -5.95 -1.82 8.76
N PRO A 129 -5.18 -2.80 8.24
CA PRO A 129 -4.39 -3.71 9.05
C PRO A 129 -3.18 -2.99 9.66
N ARG A 130 -2.66 -3.57 10.74
CA ARG A 130 -1.31 -3.24 11.23
C ARG A 130 -0.27 -3.85 10.27
N MET A 131 0.90 -3.21 10.14
CA MET A 131 1.95 -3.68 9.24
C MET A 131 2.49 -5.05 9.67
N GLU A 132 2.61 -5.25 10.97
CA GLU A 132 3.09 -6.46 11.64
C GLU A 132 2.32 -7.70 11.18
N SER A 133 1.01 -7.57 11.00
CA SER A 133 0.15 -8.67 10.57
C SER A 133 0.38 -9.09 9.11
N LEU A 134 1.09 -8.28 8.32
CA LEU A 134 1.35 -8.54 6.91
C LEU A 134 2.83 -8.78 6.59
N LEU A 135 3.74 -8.33 7.46
CA LEU A 135 5.15 -8.16 7.11
C LEU A 135 5.82 -9.46 6.69
N GLU A 136 5.67 -10.53 7.47
CA GLU A 136 6.30 -11.82 7.23
C GLU A 136 5.91 -12.39 5.86
N THR A 137 4.62 -12.50 5.57
CA THR A 137 4.11 -12.98 4.28
C THR A 137 4.57 -12.11 3.10
N LEU A 138 4.70 -10.79 3.30
CA LEU A 138 5.19 -9.89 2.26
C LEU A 138 6.69 -10.05 2.00
N VAL A 139 7.48 -10.31 3.04
CA VAL A 139 8.92 -10.61 2.95
C VAL A 139 9.12 -11.94 2.22
N GLU A 140 8.38 -12.97 2.60
CA GLU A 140 8.42 -14.30 1.96
C GLU A 140 8.05 -14.21 0.47
N ALA A 141 6.89 -13.65 0.14
CA ALA A 141 6.44 -13.52 -1.25
C ALA A 141 7.40 -12.67 -2.11
N SER A 142 8.05 -11.66 -1.52
CA SER A 142 9.04 -10.83 -2.20
C SER A 142 10.40 -11.52 -2.36
N THR A 143 10.70 -12.51 -1.54
CA THR A 143 11.93 -13.33 -1.62
C THR A 143 11.80 -14.38 -2.72
N GLU A 144 10.62 -15.01 -2.81
CA GLU A 144 10.35 -16.08 -3.79
C GLU A 144 10.10 -15.56 -5.20
N THR A 145 9.78 -14.27 -5.35
CA THR A 145 9.47 -13.66 -6.65
C THR A 145 10.61 -12.75 -7.12
N PRO A 146 11.35 -13.13 -8.17
CA PRO A 146 12.41 -12.29 -8.72
C PRO A 146 11.88 -10.92 -9.18
N ASP A 147 12.61 -9.84 -8.89
CA ASP A 147 12.28 -8.50 -9.38
C ASP A 147 12.49 -8.43 -10.90
N THR A 148 11.45 -8.79 -11.65
CA THR A 148 11.44 -8.69 -13.11
C THR A 148 11.21 -7.23 -13.56
N GLY A 149 10.89 -6.33 -12.62
CA GLY A 149 10.45 -4.95 -12.87
C GLY A 149 11.57 -3.91 -12.94
N SER A 150 12.83 -4.26 -12.67
CA SER A 150 13.96 -3.34 -12.76
C SER A 150 14.60 -3.25 -14.15
N ARG A 151 13.85 -3.54 -15.22
CA ARG A 151 14.23 -3.07 -16.56
C ARG A 151 13.43 -1.81 -16.85
N LEU A 152 14.05 -0.66 -16.63
CA LEU A 152 13.60 0.60 -17.20
C LEU A 152 13.59 0.40 -18.72
N ALA A 153 12.41 0.18 -19.29
CA ALA A 153 12.20 0.36 -20.71
C ALA A 153 12.22 1.87 -20.95
N TYR A 154 13.39 2.40 -21.32
CA TYR A 154 13.50 3.70 -21.98
C TYR A 154 13.29 3.48 -23.48
#